data_AF-D7RLE9-F1
#
_entry.id   AF-D7RLE9-F1
#
_cell.length_a   1.000
_cell.length_b   1.000
_cell.length_c   1.000
_cell.angle_alpha   90.00
_cell.angle_beta   90.00
_cell.angle_gamma   90.00
#
_symmetry.space_group_name_H-M   'P 1'
#
loop_
_entity.id
_entity.type
_entity.pdbx_description
1 polymer ?
#
loop_
_entity_poly.entity_id
_entity_poly.type
_entity_poly.pdbx_seq_one_letter_code
_entity_poly.pdbx_strand_id
1 'polypeptide(L)'
;IVAFKEGEQKEKEGILQLRRTNSAKPSPLTPSLMASSATSMCVCGQVPAGVGALQCDLCQDWFHGQCVSVPRLLTSPRPSLTSSPLLAWWEWDTKFLCPLCMRSRRPRLETILALLVALQRLPVRLPEGEALQCLTERAIGWQDRARKALASEDVTALLQQLAELRQQLQAKPRSEEASVYTLATACDPIRGGSGNTVSK
;
A
#
# COMPACT_ATOMS: atom_id res chain seq x y z
N ILE A 1 3.63 -28.15 -20.08
CA ILE A 1 2.57 -27.70 -19.13
C ILE A 1 2.81 -28.15 -17.67
N VAL A 2 2.93 -29.45 -17.36
CA VAL A 2 3.11 -29.94 -15.97
C VAL A 2 4.30 -29.30 -15.26
N ALA A 3 5.46 -29.23 -15.92
CA ALA A 3 6.66 -28.57 -15.37
C ALA A 3 6.44 -27.09 -15.00
N PHE A 4 5.61 -26.35 -15.75
CA PHE A 4 5.29 -24.95 -15.42
C PHE A 4 4.37 -24.84 -14.21
N LYS A 5 3.41 -25.75 -14.05
CA LYS A 5 2.53 -25.82 -12.87
C LYS A 5 3.30 -26.21 -11.61
N GLU A 6 4.21 -27.18 -11.72
CA GLU A 6 5.13 -27.53 -10.63
C GLU A 6 6.07 -26.39 -10.28
N GLY A 7 6.61 -25.69 -11.30
CA GLY A 7 7.44 -24.51 -11.11
C GLY A 7 6.70 -23.40 -10.37
N GLU A 8 5.43 -23.14 -10.71
CA GLU A 8 4.58 -22.18 -10.01
C GLU A 8 4.42 -22.53 -8.53
N GLN A 9 4.13 -23.81 -8.23
CA GLN A 9 3.93 -24.25 -6.85
C GLN A 9 5.22 -24.12 -6.04
N LYS A 10 6.36 -24.52 -6.61
CA LYS A 10 7.68 -24.36 -5.98
C LYS A 10 8.05 -22.89 -5.76
N GLU A 11 7.74 -22.01 -6.71
CA GLU A 11 7.94 -20.56 -6.57
C GLU A 11 7.11 -20.01 -5.39
N LYS A 12 5.83 -20.41 -5.31
CA LYS A 12 4.92 -20.02 -4.22
C LYS A 12 5.41 -20.53 -2.86
N GLU A 13 5.82 -21.78 -2.78
CA GLU A 13 6.36 -22.36 -1.55
C GLU A 13 7.66 -21.69 -1.13
N GLY A 14 8.54 -21.40 -2.09
CA GLY A 14 9.80 -20.69 -1.88
C GLY A 14 9.58 -19.30 -1.28
N ILE A 15 8.63 -18.51 -1.81
CA ILE A 15 8.34 -17.19 -1.24
C ILE A 15 7.72 -17.27 0.15
N LEU A 16 6.86 -18.26 0.42
CA LEU A 16 6.27 -18.47 1.75
C LEU A 16 7.32 -18.91 2.78
N GLN A 17 8.27 -19.76 2.40
CA GLN A 17 9.40 -20.14 3.24
C GLN A 17 10.29 -18.93 3.52
N LEU A 18 10.64 -18.15 2.49
CA LEU A 18 11.46 -16.95 2.64
C LEU A 18 10.83 -15.94 3.61
N ARG A 19 9.52 -15.70 3.48
CA ARG A 19 8.74 -14.86 4.40
C ARG A 19 8.82 -15.32 5.84
N ARG A 20 8.68 -16.63 6.09
CA ARG A 20 8.80 -17.20 7.44
C ARG A 20 10.19 -16.99 8.01
N THR A 21 11.24 -17.24 7.22
CA THR A 21 12.63 -17.03 7.65
C THR A 21 12.91 -15.55 7.95
N ASN A 22 12.42 -14.63 7.12
CA ASN A 22 12.67 -13.20 7.30
C ASN A 22 11.85 -12.61 8.45
N SER A 23 10.59 -13.02 8.62
CA SER A 23 9.74 -12.56 9.72
C SER A 23 10.14 -13.12 11.09
N ALA A 24 10.89 -14.22 11.12
CA ALA A 24 11.47 -14.75 12.36
C ALA A 24 12.66 -13.92 12.87
N LYS A 25 13.26 -13.06 12.02
CA LYS A 25 14.32 -12.14 12.43
C LYS A 25 13.71 -11.03 13.30
N PRO A 26 14.41 -10.55 14.34
CA PRO A 26 13.92 -9.47 15.18
C PRO A 26 13.72 -8.20 14.37
N SER A 27 12.64 -7.48 14.67
CA SER A 27 12.35 -6.20 14.04
C SER A 27 13.40 -5.16 14.47
N PRO A 28 13.95 -4.38 13.52
CA PRO A 28 14.93 -3.34 13.82
C PRO A 28 14.32 -2.12 14.53
N LEU A 29 12.99 -2.06 14.64
CA LEU A 29 12.25 -1.01 15.33
C LEU A 29 12.06 -1.32 16.83
N THR A 30 12.30 -2.56 17.25
CA THR A 30 12.18 -2.98 18.65
C THR A 30 13.58 -3.16 19.25
N PRO A 31 13.95 -2.44 20.33
CA PRO A 31 15.21 -2.68 21.02
C PRO A 31 15.15 -4.05 21.71
N SER A 32 15.76 -5.06 21.10
CA SER A 32 15.85 -6.40 21.69
C SER A 32 17.15 -6.54 22.48
N LEU A 33 17.02 -6.84 23.78
CA LEU A 33 18.13 -7.11 24.72
C LEU A 33 18.67 -8.55 24.62
N MET A 34 18.22 -9.34 23.64
CA MET A 34 18.63 -10.74 23.47
C MET A 34 19.08 -10.97 22.03
N ALA A 35 20.39 -10.83 21.79
CA ALA A 35 21.02 -11.11 20.51
C ALA A 35 21.36 -12.60 20.42
N SER A 36 20.47 -13.38 19.79
CA SER A 36 20.80 -14.70 19.27
C SER A 36 20.75 -14.67 17.73
N SER A 37 21.95 -14.59 17.16
CA SER A 37 22.43 -15.02 15.82
C SER A 37 21.67 -14.74 14.51
N ALA A 38 20.42 -14.26 14.50
CA ALA A 38 19.65 -14.09 13.26
C ALA A 38 19.09 -12.67 13.11
N THR A 39 19.95 -11.69 12.83
CA THR A 39 19.54 -10.31 12.53
C THR A 39 19.27 -10.10 11.04
N SER A 40 18.38 -9.18 10.70
CA SER A 40 18.20 -8.74 9.31
C SER A 40 19.44 -7.98 8.85
N MET A 41 19.98 -8.31 7.69
CA MET A 41 21.12 -7.61 7.08
C MET A 41 20.63 -6.91 5.81
N CYS A 42 20.89 -5.61 5.73
CA CYS A 42 20.65 -4.83 4.52
C CYS A 42 21.64 -5.24 3.41
N VAL A 43 21.40 -4.78 2.18
CA VAL A 43 22.30 -4.96 1.03
C VAL A 43 23.72 -4.40 1.24
N CYS A 44 23.88 -3.45 2.18
CA CYS A 44 25.19 -2.93 2.58
C CYS A 44 25.93 -3.82 3.60
N GLY A 45 25.35 -4.96 3.98
CA GLY A 45 25.91 -5.90 4.97
C GLY A 45 25.74 -5.46 6.42
N GLN A 46 25.07 -4.33 6.67
CA GLN A 46 24.84 -3.82 8.03
C GLN A 46 23.38 -4.02 8.45
N VAL A 47 23.16 -4.12 9.76
CA VAL A 47 21.82 -4.25 10.34
C VAL A 47 21.04 -2.95 10.11
N PRO A 48 19.86 -2.97 9.46
CA PRO A 48 18.94 -1.84 9.50
C PRO A 48 18.59 -1.55 10.95
N ALA A 49 18.76 -0.33 11.45
CA ALA A 49 18.43 0.02 12.83
C ALA A 49 17.79 1.40 12.88
N GLY A 50 16.75 1.55 13.71
CA GLY A 50 16.11 2.84 13.98
C GLY A 50 15.16 3.36 12.91
N VAL A 51 14.85 4.65 13.01
CA VAL A 51 13.87 5.36 12.16
C VAL A 51 14.42 5.44 10.74
N GLY A 52 13.70 4.85 9.77
CA GLY A 52 14.11 4.80 8.36
C GLY A 52 14.43 3.40 7.82
N ALA A 53 14.26 2.35 8.63
CA ALA A 53 14.22 0.98 8.13
C ALA A 53 12.92 0.71 7.36
N LEU A 54 13.02 0.07 6.20
CA LEU A 54 11.90 -0.30 5.34
C LEU A 54 11.78 -1.82 5.28
N GLN A 55 10.55 -2.34 5.39
CA GLN A 55 10.26 -3.76 5.23
C GLN A 55 9.72 -4.05 3.83
N CYS A 56 10.32 -5.01 3.14
CA CYS A 56 9.87 -5.41 1.81
C CYS A 56 8.50 -6.13 1.87
N ASP A 57 7.51 -5.70 1.10
CA ASP A 57 6.17 -6.32 1.05
C ASP A 57 6.20 -7.75 0.50
N LEU A 58 7.18 -8.09 -0.34
CA LEU A 58 7.29 -9.43 -0.93
C LEU A 58 8.01 -10.40 0.00
N CYS A 59 9.26 -10.14 0.38
CA CYS A 59 10.05 -11.07 1.17
C CYS A 59 10.02 -10.81 2.69
N GLN A 60 9.45 -9.69 3.15
CA GLN A 60 9.36 -9.30 4.56
C GLN A 60 10.70 -9.03 5.27
N ASP A 61 11.81 -8.91 4.52
CA ASP A 61 13.11 -8.54 5.07
C ASP A 61 13.27 -7.02 5.23
N TRP A 62 14.22 -6.61 6.06
CA TRP A 62 14.46 -5.21 6.41
C TRP A 62 15.66 -4.60 5.68
N PHE A 63 15.51 -3.35 5.26
CA PHE A 63 16.52 -2.60 4.50
C PHE A 63 16.62 -1.15 5.01
N HIS A 64 17.79 -0.52 4.90
CA HIS A 64 17.89 0.93 5.11
C HIS A 64 17.20 1.67 3.96
N GLY A 65 16.41 2.70 4.27
CA GLY A 65 15.81 3.55 3.24
C GLY A 65 16.81 4.21 2.29
N GLN A 66 18.03 4.51 2.75
CA GLN A 66 19.10 5.09 1.92
C GLN A 66 19.80 4.07 1.00
N CYS A 67 19.77 2.78 1.34
CA CYS A 67 20.44 1.72 0.57
C CYS A 67 19.59 1.18 -0.58
N VAL A 68 18.33 1.57 -0.65
CA VAL A 68 17.36 1.07 -1.63
C VAL A 68 16.64 2.26 -2.25
N SER A 69 16.28 2.16 -3.53
CA SER A 69 15.48 3.20 -4.17
C SER A 69 14.07 3.20 -3.58
N VAL A 70 13.79 4.14 -2.69
CA VAL A 70 12.41 4.39 -2.24
C VAL A 70 11.65 5.02 -3.41
N PRO A 71 10.48 4.49 -3.82
CA PRO A 71 9.59 5.21 -4.72
C PRO A 71 9.38 6.62 -4.15
N ARG A 72 9.64 7.67 -4.94
CA ARG A 72 9.63 9.06 -4.48
C ARG A 72 8.21 9.49 -4.09
N LEU A 73 7.75 9.10 -2.90
CA LEU A 73 6.38 9.38 -2.42
C LEU A 73 6.34 10.38 -1.26
N LEU A 74 7.49 10.87 -0.78
CA LEU A 74 7.53 11.74 0.40
C LEU A 74 8.11 13.14 0.14
N THR A 75 8.37 13.53 -1.11
CA THR A 75 8.99 14.84 -1.44
C THR A 75 8.41 15.52 -2.69
N SER A 76 7.12 15.36 -2.98
CA SER A 76 6.44 16.24 -3.94
C SER A 76 5.44 17.15 -3.23
N PRO A 77 5.72 18.47 -3.11
CA PRO A 77 4.67 19.44 -2.91
C PRO A 77 3.87 19.55 -4.21
N ARG A 78 2.68 18.93 -4.23
CA ARG A 78 1.59 19.15 -5.19
C ARG A 78 1.97 19.05 -6.69
N PRO A 79 1.60 17.98 -7.42
CA PRO A 79 1.63 18.06 -8.87
C PRO A 79 0.56 19.06 -9.33
N SER A 80 1.02 20.12 -9.97
CA SER A 80 0.17 21.05 -10.71
C SER A 80 -0.62 20.29 -11.78
N LEU A 81 -1.82 20.78 -12.06
CA LEU A 81 -2.76 20.31 -13.07
C LEU A 81 -2.14 20.38 -14.48
N THR A 82 -1.26 19.45 -14.84
CA THR A 82 -0.86 19.09 -16.21
C THR A 82 -0.04 17.78 -16.18
N SER A 83 -0.59 16.71 -15.59
CA SER A 83 0.04 15.39 -15.68
C SER A 83 -0.14 14.80 -17.08
N SER A 84 0.99 14.66 -17.78
CA SER A 84 1.15 13.98 -19.07
C SER A 84 0.63 12.52 -19.03
N PRO A 85 0.13 11.94 -20.15
CA PRO A 85 -0.64 10.69 -20.16
C PRO A 85 0.20 9.40 -19.98
N LEU A 86 1.49 9.51 -19.68
CA LEU A 86 2.38 8.36 -19.46
C LEU A 86 2.63 8.13 -17.97
N LEU A 87 1.61 8.31 -17.13
CA LEU A 87 1.62 7.79 -15.77
C LEU A 87 1.85 6.28 -15.87
N ALA A 88 3.04 5.89 -15.43
CA ALA A 88 3.48 4.54 -15.44
C ALA A 88 2.49 3.72 -14.62
N TRP A 89 1.80 2.79 -15.26
CA TRP A 89 0.82 1.85 -14.68
C TRP A 89 1.35 0.98 -13.51
N TRP A 90 2.56 1.28 -12.99
CA TRP A 90 3.13 0.77 -11.74
C TRP A 90 3.20 1.81 -10.61
N GLU A 91 2.52 2.95 -10.67
CA GLU A 91 2.22 3.78 -9.49
C GLU A 91 1.28 3.02 -8.52
N TRP A 92 1.77 1.89 -8.02
CA TRP A 92 1.32 1.23 -6.81
C TRP A 92 1.85 2.09 -5.65
N ASP A 93 1.18 3.21 -5.45
CA ASP A 93 1.36 4.03 -4.28
C ASP A 93 1.29 3.12 -3.03
N THR A 94 2.29 3.24 -2.14
CA THR A 94 2.44 2.64 -0.79
C THR A 94 3.26 1.35 -0.54
N LYS A 95 3.68 0.55 -1.52
CA LYS A 95 4.37 -0.74 -1.22
C LYS A 95 5.85 -0.78 -1.62
N PHE A 96 6.73 -1.07 -0.67
CA PHE A 96 8.18 -1.16 -0.89
C PHE A 96 8.58 -2.58 -1.29
N LEU A 97 9.23 -2.73 -2.45
CA LEU A 97 9.88 -3.96 -2.87
C LEU A 97 11.40 -3.77 -2.90
N CYS A 98 12.14 -4.64 -2.22
CA CYS A 98 13.60 -4.58 -2.24
C CYS A 98 14.17 -4.91 -3.63
N PRO A 99 15.42 -4.51 -3.95
CA PRO A 99 16.03 -4.77 -5.26
C PRO A 99 16.04 -6.24 -5.68
N LEU A 100 16.08 -7.17 -4.71
CA LEU A 100 16.02 -8.62 -4.95
C LEU A 100 14.60 -9.11 -5.31
N CYS A 101 13.58 -8.37 -4.90
CA CYS A 101 12.17 -8.67 -5.14
C CYS A 101 11.57 -7.86 -6.28
N MET A 102 12.30 -6.88 -6.82
CA MET A 102 11.90 -6.12 -8.00
C MET A 102 11.86 -7.07 -9.21
N ARG A 103 10.64 -7.36 -9.67
CA ARG A 103 10.42 -8.21 -10.84
C ARG A 103 10.38 -7.39 -12.12
N SER A 104 10.64 -8.05 -13.25
CA SER A 104 10.45 -7.48 -14.57
C SER A 104 9.02 -6.92 -14.73
N ARG A 105 8.88 -5.89 -15.56
CA ARG A 105 7.57 -5.30 -15.89
C ARG A 105 6.67 -6.40 -16.43
N ARG A 106 5.44 -6.46 -15.93
CA ARG A 106 4.46 -7.42 -16.47
C ARG A 106 3.95 -6.88 -17.82
N PRO A 107 4.01 -7.65 -18.91
CA PRO A 107 3.36 -7.21 -20.15
C PRO A 107 1.84 -7.18 -19.97
N ARG A 108 1.14 -6.36 -20.79
CA ARG A 108 -0.33 -6.36 -20.84
C ARG A 108 -0.82 -7.69 -21.39
N LEU A 109 -1.97 -8.17 -20.90
CA LEU A 109 -2.54 -9.44 -21.36
C LEU A 109 -2.82 -9.41 -22.87
N GLU A 110 -3.31 -8.28 -23.39
CA GLU A 110 -3.52 -8.04 -24.83
C GLU A 110 -2.26 -8.30 -25.65
N THR A 111 -1.11 -7.79 -25.19
CA THR A 111 0.19 -8.02 -25.84
C THR A 111 0.54 -9.50 -25.87
N ILE A 112 0.31 -10.20 -24.76
CA ILE A 112 0.58 -11.64 -24.65
C ILE A 112 -0.32 -12.45 -25.58
N LEU A 113 -1.62 -12.13 -25.62
CA LEU A 113 -2.59 -12.80 -26.50
C LEU A 113 -2.22 -12.60 -27.98
N ALA A 114 -1.79 -11.40 -28.38
CA ALA A 114 -1.32 -11.14 -29.73
C ALA A 114 -0.11 -12.01 -30.10
N LEU A 115 0.85 -12.19 -29.18
CA LEU A 115 2.00 -13.09 -29.37
C LEU A 115 1.57 -14.55 -29.50
N LEU A 116 0.60 -15.00 -28.70
CA LEU A 116 0.06 -16.37 -28.79
C LEU A 116 -0.62 -16.63 -30.14
N VAL A 117 -1.37 -15.67 -30.66
CA VAL A 117 -1.99 -15.77 -32.00
C VAL A 117 -0.91 -15.78 -33.09
N ALA A 118 0.12 -14.93 -32.98
CA ALA A 118 1.23 -14.93 -33.93
C ALA A 118 1.98 -16.27 -33.94
N LEU A 119 2.18 -16.88 -32.76
CA LEU A 119 2.85 -18.16 -32.61
C LEU A 119 2.12 -19.31 -33.32
N GLN A 120 0.79 -19.29 -33.37
CA GLN A 120 -0.01 -20.30 -34.09
C GLN A 120 0.30 -20.37 -35.59
N ARG A 121 0.89 -19.32 -36.16
CA ARG A 121 1.26 -19.24 -37.58
C ARG A 121 2.63 -19.86 -37.87
N LEU A 122 3.41 -20.18 -36.84
CA LEU A 122 4.72 -20.83 -37.01
C LEU A 122 4.53 -22.35 -37.09
N PRO A 123 5.21 -23.03 -38.03
CA PRO A 123 5.10 -24.48 -38.19
C PRO A 123 5.85 -25.28 -37.12
N VAL A 124 6.59 -24.60 -36.23
CA VAL A 124 7.43 -25.20 -35.19
C VAL A 124 6.82 -24.94 -33.81
N ARG A 125 6.77 -25.98 -32.97
CA ARG A 125 6.36 -25.83 -31.57
C ARG A 125 7.53 -25.31 -30.72
N LEU A 126 7.34 -24.15 -30.09
CA LEU A 126 8.32 -23.52 -29.22
C LEU A 126 7.95 -23.73 -27.74
N PRO A 127 8.89 -24.15 -26.87
CA PRO A 127 8.63 -24.30 -25.43
C PRO A 127 8.25 -22.97 -24.76
N GLU A 128 8.74 -21.84 -25.27
CA GLU A 128 8.38 -20.49 -24.83
C GLU A 128 6.90 -20.20 -25.07
N GLY A 129 6.33 -20.79 -26.13
CA GLY A 129 4.91 -20.71 -26.43
C GLY A 129 4.05 -21.37 -25.36
N GLU A 130 4.45 -22.56 -24.91
CA GLU A 130 3.75 -23.26 -23.82
C GLU A 130 3.88 -22.50 -22.50
N ALA A 131 5.04 -21.90 -22.22
CA ALA A 131 5.24 -21.04 -21.07
C ALA A 131 4.27 -19.85 -21.08
N LEU A 132 4.12 -19.22 -22.25
CA LEU A 132 3.26 -18.06 -22.45
C LEU A 132 1.77 -18.42 -22.32
N GLN A 133 1.36 -19.59 -22.82
CA GLN A 133 0.02 -20.14 -22.63
C GLN A 133 -0.27 -20.38 -21.13
N CYS A 134 0.64 -21.06 -20.43
CA CYS A 134 0.49 -21.31 -18.99
C CYS A 134 0.38 -20.01 -18.19
N LEU A 135 1.18 -18.99 -18.53
CA LEU A 135 1.11 -17.67 -17.90
C LEU A 135 -0.23 -16.98 -18.14
N THR A 136 -0.78 -17.10 -19.35
CA THR A 136 -2.07 -16.52 -19.74
C THR A 136 -3.22 -17.20 -19.00
N GLU A 137 -3.26 -18.53 -18.97
CA GLU A 137 -4.24 -19.31 -18.21
C GLU A 137 -4.21 -18.93 -16.72
N ARG A 138 -3.01 -18.82 -16.13
CA ARG A 138 -2.83 -18.40 -14.74
C ARG A 138 -3.36 -16.99 -14.49
N ALA A 139 -3.07 -16.05 -15.40
CA ALA A 139 -3.53 -14.68 -15.28
C ALA A 139 -5.06 -14.59 -15.34
N ILE A 140 -5.69 -15.27 -16.30
CA ILE A 140 -7.16 -15.33 -16.45
C ILE A 140 -7.80 -15.98 -15.22
N GLY A 141 -7.28 -17.13 -14.79
CA GLY A 141 -7.79 -17.82 -13.60
C GLY A 141 -7.65 -16.99 -12.32
N TRP A 142 -6.59 -16.18 -12.18
CA TRP A 142 -6.48 -15.21 -11.09
C TRP A 142 -7.54 -14.12 -11.20
N GLN A 143 -7.74 -13.55 -12.39
CA GLN A 143 -8.75 -12.51 -12.60
C GLN A 143 -10.15 -13.02 -12.25
N ASP A 144 -10.50 -14.25 -12.63
CA ASP A 144 -11.78 -14.86 -12.29
C ASP A 144 -11.97 -15.00 -10.78
N ARG A 145 -10.95 -15.51 -10.08
CA ARG A 145 -11.00 -15.62 -8.62
C ARG A 145 -11.10 -14.25 -7.95
N ALA A 146 -10.34 -13.27 -8.42
CA ALA A 146 -10.39 -11.91 -7.89
C ALA A 146 -11.77 -11.28 -8.11
N ARG A 147 -12.35 -11.41 -9.31
CA ARG A 147 -13.71 -10.94 -9.60
C ARG A 147 -14.74 -11.59 -8.68
N LYS A 148 -14.69 -12.91 -8.51
CA LYS A 148 -15.59 -13.64 -7.60
C LYS A 148 -15.44 -13.18 -6.14
N ALA A 149 -14.20 -13.00 -5.67
CA ALA A 149 -13.93 -12.53 -4.32
C ALA A 149 -14.42 -11.09 -4.09
N LEU A 150 -14.28 -10.21 -5.09
CA LEU A 150 -14.77 -8.83 -5.00
C LEU A 150 -16.29 -8.72 -5.13
N ALA A 151 -16.92 -9.67 -5.81
CA ALA A 151 -18.37 -9.77 -5.94
C ALA A 151 -19.04 -10.49 -4.75
N SER A 152 -18.29 -10.89 -3.72
CA SER A 152 -18.90 -11.50 -2.54
C SER A 152 -19.73 -10.48 -1.76
N GLU A 153 -20.84 -10.94 -1.18
CA GLU A 153 -21.77 -10.09 -0.44
C GLU A 153 -21.04 -9.31 0.67
N ASP A 154 -20.22 -9.99 1.47
CA ASP A 154 -19.43 -9.37 2.53
C ASP A 154 -18.59 -8.18 2.04
N VAL A 155 -17.88 -8.35 0.91
CA VAL A 155 -17.00 -7.32 0.36
C VAL A 155 -17.83 -6.17 -0.21
N THR A 156 -18.89 -6.49 -0.97
CA THR A 156 -19.76 -5.47 -1.56
C THR A 156 -20.49 -4.63 -0.50
N ALA A 157 -20.96 -5.26 0.59
CA ALA A 157 -21.59 -4.57 1.71
C ALA A 157 -20.62 -3.60 2.41
N LEU A 158 -19.40 -4.05 2.70
CA LEU A 158 -18.37 -3.19 3.29
C LEU A 158 -17.97 -2.02 2.38
N LEU A 159 -17.86 -2.27 1.07
CA LEU A 159 -17.56 -1.22 0.09
C LEU A 159 -18.68 -0.17 0.04
N GLN A 160 -19.93 -0.59 0.13
CA GLN A 160 -21.07 0.32 0.19
C GLN A 160 -21.04 1.16 1.47
N GLN A 161 -20.82 0.56 2.63
CA GLN A 161 -20.68 1.28 3.91
C GLN A 161 -19.54 2.30 3.87
N LEU A 162 -18.40 1.93 3.29
CA LEU A 162 -17.28 2.86 3.11
C LEU A 162 -17.62 4.02 2.16
N ALA A 163 -18.40 3.78 1.11
CA ALA A 163 -18.87 4.82 0.21
C ALA A 163 -19.82 5.80 0.92
N GLU A 164 -20.76 5.29 1.72
CA GLU A 164 -21.66 6.09 2.55
C GLU A 164 -20.91 6.95 3.56
N LEU A 165 -19.94 6.36 4.29
CA LEU A 165 -19.11 7.10 5.24
C LEU A 165 -18.29 8.20 4.55
N ARG A 166 -17.73 7.92 3.37
CA ARG A 166 -17.02 8.93 2.57
C ARG A 166 -17.92 10.09 2.16
N GLN A 167 -19.15 9.80 1.75
CA GLN A 167 -20.13 10.83 1.41
C GLN A 167 -20.51 11.67 2.63
N GLN A 168 -20.72 11.06 3.81
CA GLN A 168 -21.01 11.78 5.05
C GLN A 168 -19.86 12.71 5.46
N LEU A 169 -18.60 12.25 5.35
CA LEU A 169 -17.42 13.05 5.65
C LEU A 169 -17.24 14.22 4.67
N GLN A 170 -17.64 14.06 3.41
CA GLN A 170 -17.62 15.13 2.41
C GLN A 170 -18.81 16.09 2.54
N ALA A 171 -19.96 15.60 3.03
CA ALA A 171 -21.20 16.37 3.17
C ALA A 171 -21.28 17.16 4.49
N LYS A 172 -20.46 16.84 5.50
CA LYS A 172 -20.43 17.60 6.77
C LYS A 172 -19.91 19.02 6.51
N PRO A 173 -20.75 20.07 6.59
CA PRO A 173 -20.28 21.45 6.47
C PRO A 173 -19.47 21.82 7.72
N ARG A 174 -18.47 22.72 7.59
CA ARG A 174 -17.85 23.44 8.71
C ARG A 174 -18.89 24.38 9.36
N SER A 175 -19.89 23.83 10.06
CA SER A 175 -20.90 24.62 10.75
C SER A 175 -20.85 24.43 12.27
N GLU A 176 -19.67 24.55 12.86
CA GLU A 176 -19.51 24.75 14.32
C GLU A 176 -18.29 25.66 14.62
N GLU A 177 -18.15 26.78 13.90
CA GLU A 177 -17.30 27.91 14.32
C GLU A 177 -18.01 29.24 14.05
N ALA A 178 -19.28 29.38 14.48
CA ALA A 178 -19.99 30.66 14.46
C ALA A 178 -21.15 30.67 15.46
N SER A 179 -20.91 30.37 16.73
CA SER A 179 -21.90 30.62 17.79
C SER A 179 -21.25 30.85 19.16
N VAL A 180 -20.33 31.82 19.25
CA VAL A 180 -19.87 32.36 20.56
C VAL A 180 -19.79 33.90 20.56
N TYR A 181 -20.25 34.61 19.52
CA TYR A 181 -20.21 36.08 19.50
C TYR A 181 -21.52 36.72 19.03
N THR A 182 -22.65 36.34 19.63
CA THR A 182 -23.85 37.18 19.54
C THR A 182 -24.71 37.04 20.79
N LEU A 183 -24.26 37.64 21.89
CA LEU A 183 -25.10 38.13 22.98
C LEU A 183 -24.27 39.12 23.81
N ALA A 184 -23.88 40.21 23.16
CA ALA A 184 -23.64 41.46 23.85
C ALA A 184 -24.88 42.34 23.61
N THR A 185 -25.33 42.99 24.68
CA THR A 185 -26.22 44.16 24.69
C THR A 185 -27.73 43.88 24.79
N ALA A 186 -28.21 43.76 26.03
CA ALA A 186 -29.47 44.37 26.44
C ALA A 186 -29.30 44.88 27.88
N CYS A 187 -29.36 46.21 28.02
CA CYS A 187 -29.30 46.96 29.27
C CYS A 187 -30.51 46.68 30.17
N ASP A 188 -30.38 46.86 31.49
CA ASP A 188 -31.01 48.04 32.14
C ASP A 188 -30.65 48.19 33.65
N PRO A 189 -30.83 49.41 34.22
CA PRO A 189 -30.09 49.97 35.35
C PRO A 189 -30.88 49.91 36.67
N ILE A 190 -30.25 50.04 37.85
CA ILE A 190 -30.80 50.74 39.04
C ILE A 190 -29.67 51.30 39.94
N ARG A 191 -30.01 52.42 40.58
CA ARG A 191 -29.25 53.51 41.20
C ARG A 191 -29.27 53.44 42.74
N GLY A 192 -28.16 53.86 43.38
CA GLY A 192 -28.07 54.41 44.76
C GLY A 192 -27.96 53.38 45.89
N GLY A 193 -27.21 53.55 46.98
CA GLY A 193 -26.34 54.62 47.46
C GLY A 193 -26.10 54.44 48.97
N SER A 194 -24.85 54.68 49.42
CA SER A 194 -24.40 55.18 50.73
C SER A 194 -24.43 54.31 52.02
N GLY A 195 -23.32 54.38 52.78
CA GLY A 195 -23.23 54.21 54.24
C GLY A 195 -22.30 53.07 54.72
N ASN A 196 -20.98 53.25 54.84
CA ASN A 196 -20.17 53.75 55.98
C ASN A 196 -19.87 52.78 57.16
N THR A 197 -18.62 52.89 57.66
CA THR A 197 -18.05 52.45 58.96
C THR A 197 -17.60 50.99 59.10
N VAL A 198 -16.61 50.59 59.90
CA VAL A 198 -15.36 51.17 60.47
C VAL A 198 -14.64 49.97 61.13
N SER A 199 -13.32 50.07 61.26
CA SER A 199 -12.37 49.12 61.85
C SER A 199 -12.77 48.43 63.16
N LYS A 200 -12.24 47.21 63.34
CA LYS A 200 -11.37 46.88 64.48
C LYS A 200 -10.46 45.72 64.15
#